data_AF-A0A1J5PVZ8-F1
#
_entry.id   AF-A0A1J5PVZ8-F1
#
_cell.length_a   1.000
_cell.length_b   1.000
_cell.length_c   1.000
_cell.angle_alpha   90.00
_cell.angle_beta   90.00
_cell.angle_gamma   90.00
#
_symmetry.space_group_name_H-M   'P 1'
#
loop_
_entity.id
_entity.type
_entity.pdbx_description
1 polymer ?
#
loop_
_entity_poly.entity_id
_entity_poly.type
_entity_poly.pdbx_seq_one_letter_code
_entity_poly.pdbx_strand_id
1 'polypeptide(L)' 'MFDFQGESDALIVRGLVAVLHALYAGLTVAEVLKVDAAAELGRLGLAEHLSAQRSNGVRAMVERIRSVAASA' A
#
# COMPACT_ATOMS: atom_id res chain seq x y z
N MET A 1 10.32 -3.72 -13.51
CA MET A 1 9.04 -3.91 -12.80
C MET A 1 9.23 -3.46 -11.36
N PHE A 2 8.18 -2.96 -10.73
CA PHE A 2 8.19 -2.48 -9.35
C PHE A 2 8.01 -3.65 -8.40
N ASP A 3 8.77 -3.63 -7.32
CA ASP A 3 8.68 -4.58 -6.21
C ASP A 3 9.17 -3.88 -4.93
N PHE A 4 8.72 -4.35 -3.77
CA PHE A 4 9.18 -3.82 -2.49
C PHE A 4 9.07 -4.86 -1.38
N GLN A 5 9.79 -4.65 -0.28
CA GLN A 5 9.67 -5.45 0.93
C GLN A 5 9.30 -4.56 2.10
N GLY A 6 8.50 -5.08 3.03
CA GLY A 6 8.10 -4.37 4.24
C GLY A 6 7.85 -5.34 5.39
N GLU A 7 8.12 -4.87 6.61
CA GLU A 7 7.98 -5.66 7.83
C GLU A 7 7.36 -4.80 8.94
N SER A 8 6.68 -5.45 9.89
CA SER A 8 6.14 -4.81 11.09
C SER A 8 5.99 -5.84 12.21
N ASP A 9 6.25 -5.43 13.46
CA ASP A 9 5.98 -6.27 14.63
C ASP A 9 4.47 -6.48 14.88
N ALA A 10 3.63 -5.61 14.33
CA ALA A 10 2.18 -5.69 14.48
C ALA A 10 1.56 -6.61 13.42
N LEU A 11 0.90 -7.70 13.85
CA LEU A 11 0.25 -8.68 12.96
C LEU A 11 -0.70 -8.03 11.94
N ILE A 12 -1.53 -7.08 12.37
CA ILE A 12 -2.47 -6.39 11.48
C ILE A 12 -1.75 -5.57 10.41
N VAL A 13 -0.63 -4.93 10.78
CA VAL A 13 0.15 -4.11 9.85
C VAL A 13 0.90 -4.99 8.85
N ARG A 14 1.42 -6.14 9.28
CA ARG A 14 1.98 -7.15 8.36
C ARG A 14 0.98 -7.57 7.28
N GLY A 15 -0.28 -7.78 7.66
CA GLY A 15 -1.34 -8.07 6.70
C GLY A 15 -1.55 -6.94 5.70
N LEU A 16 -1.55 -5.68 6.16
CA LEU A 16 -1.69 -4.51 5.29
C LEU A 16 -0.50 -4.35 4.33
N VAL A 17 0.72 -4.63 4.80
CA VAL A 17 1.91 -4.65 3.94
C VAL A 17 1.76 -5.71 2.85
N ALA A 18 1.31 -6.92 3.20
CA ALA A 18 1.08 -7.99 2.23
C ALA A 18 0.01 -7.63 1.18
N VAL A 19 -1.06 -6.95 1.59
CA VAL A 19 -2.10 -6.45 0.67
C VAL A 19 -1.53 -5.41 -0.29
N LEU A 20 -0.77 -4.44 0.21
CA LEU A 20 -0.11 -3.45 -0.65
C LEU A 20 0.90 -4.11 -1.58
N HIS A 21 1.65 -5.10 -1.10
CA HIS A 21 2.57 -5.86 -1.93
C HIS A 21 1.83 -6.53 -3.10
N ALA A 22 0.74 -7.24 -2.81
CA ALA A 22 -0.09 -7.88 -3.84
C ALA A 22 -0.70 -6.87 -4.83
N LEU A 23 -0.96 -5.64 -4.39
CA LEU A 23 -1.52 -4.58 -5.23
C LEU A 23 -0.48 -3.98 -6.20
N TYR A 24 0.80 -3.92 -5.82
CA TYR A 24 1.82 -3.17 -6.56
C TYR A 24 2.88 -4.05 -7.23
N ALA A 25 3.18 -5.23 -6.69
CA ALA A 25 4.26 -6.08 -7.18
C ALA A 25 4.01 -6.51 -8.64
N GLY A 26 5.05 -6.42 -9.47
CA GLY A 26 5.00 -6.81 -10.88
C GLY A 26 4.43 -5.74 -11.82
N LEU A 27 3.90 -4.62 -11.30
CA LEU A 27 3.54 -3.48 -12.14
C LEU A 27 4.78 -2.80 -12.72
N THR A 28 4.63 -2.09 -13.83
CA THR A 28 5.64 -1.11 -14.25
C THR A 28 5.59 0.11 -13.32
N VAL A 29 6.70 0.85 -13.23
CA VAL A 29 6.78 2.09 -12.41
C VAL A 29 5.69 3.09 -12.82
N ALA A 30 5.40 3.19 -14.13
CA ALA A 30 4.36 4.06 -14.65
C ALA A 30 2.94 3.61 -14.24
N GLU A 31 2.70 2.31 -14.08
CA GLU A 31 1.42 1.77 -13.61
C GLU A 31 1.22 1.98 -12.11
N VAL A 32 2.28 1.88 -11.30
CA VAL A 32 2.24 2.16 -9.85
C VAL A 32 1.63 3.53 -9.57
N LEU A 33 1.98 4.55 -10.35
CA LEU A 33 1.46 5.91 -10.19
C LEU A 33 -0.03 6.05 -10.52
N LYS A 34 -0.59 5.10 -11.31
CA LYS A 34 -2.00 5.07 -11.70
C LYS A 34 -2.88 4.30 -10.72
N VAL A 35 -2.30 3.53 -9.81
CA VAL A 35 -3.04 2.77 -8.79
C VAL A 35 -3.71 3.73 -7.80
N ASP A 36 -5.02 3.57 -7.62
CA ASP A 36 -5.78 4.15 -6.53
C ASP A 36 -5.89 3.16 -5.36
N ALA A 37 -4.90 3.19 -4.48
CA ALA A 37 -4.88 2.29 -3.34
C ALA A 37 -6.03 2.54 -2.35
N ALA A 38 -6.54 3.77 -2.26
CA ALA A 38 -7.64 4.07 -1.35
C ALA A 38 -8.93 3.40 -1.84
N ALA A 39 -9.21 3.47 -3.14
CA ALA A 39 -10.34 2.77 -3.75
C ALA A 39 -10.24 1.24 -3.58
N GLU A 40 -9.07 0.65 -3.82
CA GLU A 40 -8.89 -0.80 -3.66
C GLU A 40 -9.02 -1.27 -2.21
N LEU A 41 -8.45 -0.53 -1.26
CA LEU A 41 -8.62 -0.84 0.17
C LEU A 41 -10.09 -0.69 0.62
N GLY A 42 -10.80 0.29 0.06
CA GLY A 42 -12.24 0.46 0.28
C GLY A 42 -13.06 -0.70 -0.30
N ARG A 43 -12.74 -1.14 -1.52
CA ARG A 43 -13.39 -2.29 -2.18
C ARG A 43 -13.22 -3.59 -1.39
N LEU A 44 -12.11 -3.73 -0.66
CA LEU A 44 -11.84 -4.86 0.23
C LEU A 44 -12.52 -4.73 1.61
N GLY A 45 -13.23 -3.64 1.88
CA GLY A 45 -13.84 -3.36 3.19
C GLY A 45 -12.82 -3.04 4.29
N LEU A 46 -11.53 -2.95 3.98
CA LEU A 46 -10.48 -2.76 4.98
C LEU A 46 -10.54 -1.37 5.60
N ALA A 47 -10.87 -0.35 4.81
CA ALA A 47 -10.90 1.04 5.27
C ALA A 47 -11.82 1.26 6.49
N GLU A 48 -12.95 0.56 6.56
CA GLU A 48 -13.94 0.69 7.63
C GLU A 48 -13.53 -0.02 8.93
N HIS A 49 -12.57 -0.94 8.86
CA HIS A 49 -12.12 -1.76 9.99
C HIS A 49 -10.77 -1.32 10.58
N LEU A 50 -10.16 -0.28 10.00
CA LEU A 50 -8.90 0.27 10.49
C LEU A 50 -9.15 1.39 11.49
N SER A 51 -8.41 1.35 12.60
CA SER A 51 -8.31 2.50 13.49
C SER A 51 -7.61 3.66 12.78
N ALA A 52 -7.84 4.90 13.24
CA ALA A 52 -7.24 6.09 12.65
C ALA A 52 -5.70 5.98 12.51
N GLN A 53 -5.01 5.45 13.51
CA GLN A 53 -3.56 5.24 13.47
C GLN A 53 -3.15 4.27 12.35
N ARG A 54 -3.90 3.19 12.13
CA ARG A 54 -3.59 2.20 11.09
C ARG A 54 -3.87 2.75 9.70
N SER A 55 -4.99 3.45 9.52
CA SER A 55 -5.32 4.14 8.27
C SER A 55 -4.24 5.15 7.89
N ASN A 56 -3.71 5.89 8.86
CA ASN A 56 -2.59 6.81 8.63
C ASN A 56 -1.31 6.07 8.24
N GLY A 57 -1.00 4.95 8.89
CA GLY A 57 0.14 4.11 8.51
C GLY A 57 0.05 3.61 7.07
N VAL A 58 -1.12 3.13 6.65
CA VAL A 58 -1.36 2.68 5.27
C VAL A 58 -1.21 3.83 4.28
N ARG A 59 -1.78 5.01 4.59
CA ARG A 59 -1.62 6.21 3.74
C ARG A 59 -0.14 6.57 3.58
N ALA A 60 0.63 6.58 4.66
CA ALA A 60 2.06 6.90 4.61
C ALA A 60 2.86 5.88 3.77
N MET A 61 2.53 4.59 3.85
CA MET A 61 3.15 3.56 3.00
C MET A 61 2.82 3.77 1.51
N VAL A 62 1.56 4.07 1.19
CA VAL A 62 1.13 4.36 -0.19
C VAL A 62 1.83 5.60 -0.74
N GLU A 63 1.91 6.67 0.05
CA GLU A 63 2.64 7.89 -0.32
C GLU A 63 4.12 7.62 -0.57
N ARG A 64 4.75 6.78 0.27
CA ARG A 64 6.15 6.39 0.09
C ARG A 64 6.37 5.60 -1.21
N ILE A 65 5.50 4.63 -1.51
CA ILE A 65 5.53 3.85 -2.76
C ILE A 65 5.43 4.78 -3.97
N ARG A 66 4.45 5.69 -3.97
CA ARG A 66 4.24 6.65 -5.06
C ARG A 66 5.43 7.60 -5.22
N SER A 67 6.00 8.08 -4.11
CA SER A 67 7.19 8.93 -4.12
C SER A 67 8.40 8.23 -4.73
N VAL A 68 8.66 6.97 -4.36
CA VAL A 68 9.77 6.18 -4.93
C VAL A 68 9.55 5.94 -6.43
N ALA A 69 8.33 5.57 -6.82
CA ALA A 69 7.98 5.35 -8.22
C ALA A 69 8.10 6.63 -9.06
N ALA A 70 7.75 7.80 -8.52
CA ALA A 70 7.88 9.07 -9.23
C ALA A 70 9.34 9.52 -9.43
N SER A 71 10.27 9.00 -8.62
CA SER A 71 11.71 9.32 -8.69
C SER A 71 12.55 8.31 -9.48
N ALA A 72 11.92 7.25 -10.00
CA ALA A 72 12.59 6.12 -10.65
C ALA A 72 12.55 6.20 -12.19
#